data_AF-A0A1I1PPA1-F1
#
_entry.id   AF-A0A1I1PPA1-F1
#
_cell.length_a   1.000
_cell.length_b   1.000
_cell.length_c   1.000
_cell.angle_alpha   90.00
_cell.angle_beta   90.00
_cell.angle_gamma   90.00
#
_symmetry.space_group_name_H-M   'P 1'
#
loop_
_entity.id
_entity.type
_entity.pdbx_description
1 polymer ?
#
loop_
_entity_poly.entity_id
_entity_poly.type
_entity_poly.pdbx_seq_one_letter_code
_entity_poly.pdbx_strand_id
1 'polypeptide(L)' 'MYRYETPIEKPRSSKYGSNYWIFQSRKVRRRVAVFSNLEYENILTLEMNPEIE' A
#
# COMPACT_ATOMS: atom_id res chain seq x y z
N MET A 1 -15.84 -2.11 14.78
CA MET A 1 -15.47 -0.80 14.20
C MET A 1 -14.14 -1.00 13.47
N TYR A 2 -14.16 -1.03 12.13
CA TYR A 2 -13.01 -1.43 11.33
C TYR A 2 -12.00 -0.26 11.21
N ARG A 3 -10.81 -0.42 11.80
CA ARG A 3 -9.71 0.57 11.83
C ARG A 3 -8.87 0.49 10.54
N TYR A 4 -9.43 0.86 9.39
CA TYR A 4 -8.68 0.88 8.11
C TYR A 4 -8.33 2.29 7.60
N GLU A 5 -8.69 3.34 8.34
CA GLU A 5 -8.42 4.73 7.94
C GLU A 5 -6.93 5.09 8.07
N THR A 6 -6.24 4.51 9.05
CA THR A 6 -4.83 4.81 9.32
C THR A 6 -3.94 3.62 8.96
N PRO A 7 -2.99 3.78 8.02
CA PRO A 7 -2.04 2.72 7.71
C PRO A 7 -1.14 2.45 8.92
N ILE A 8 -0.79 1.19 9.14
CA ILE A 8 0.17 0.81 10.17
C ILE A 8 1.57 1.08 9.60
N GLU A 9 2.31 1.97 10.25
CA GLU A 9 3.72 2.19 9.93
C GLU A 9 4.54 0.97 10.35
N LYS A 10 5.28 0.39 9.40
CA LYS A 10 6.25 -0.68 9.69
C LYS A 10 7.67 -0.17 9.47
N PRO A 11 8.63 -0.56 10.33
CA PRO A 11 10.03 -0.24 10.11
C PRO A 11 10.54 -0.88 8.82
N ARG A 12 11.36 -0.14 8.07
CA ARG A 12 12.09 -0.66 6.92
C ARG A 12 13.08 -1.74 7.39
N SER A 13 13.27 -2.79 6.57
CA SER A 13 14.22 -3.88 6.84
C SER A 13 13.89 -4.79 8.03
N SER A 14 12.60 -5.06 8.28
CA SER A 14 12.22 -6.17 9.17
C SER A 14 12.63 -7.54 8.55
N LYS A 15 12.74 -8.58 9.40
CA LYS A 15 13.33 -9.91 9.16
C LYS A 15 13.06 -10.63 7.81
N TYR A 16 12.08 -10.20 7.00
CA TYR A 16 11.54 -10.98 5.87
C TYR A 16 11.50 -10.27 4.51
N GLY A 17 12.21 -9.14 4.31
CA GLY A 17 12.38 -8.64 2.94
C GLY A 17 12.82 -7.19 2.82
N SER A 18 13.61 -6.92 1.77
CA SER A 18 14.04 -5.57 1.36
C SER A 18 13.01 -4.87 0.44
N ASN A 19 11.92 -5.55 0.07
CA ASN A 19 10.95 -5.02 -0.88
C ASN A 19 10.11 -3.94 -0.22
N TYR A 20 10.30 -2.71 -0.67
CA TYR A 20 9.66 -1.53 -0.12
C TYR A 20 9.39 -0.55 -1.24
N TRP A 21 8.12 -0.23 -1.45
CA TRP A 21 7.69 0.68 -2.51
C TRP A 21 6.91 1.84 -1.92
N ILE A 22 7.19 3.04 -2.42
CA ILE A 22 6.45 4.26 -2.10
C ILE A 22 5.93 4.85 -3.39
N PHE A 23 4.64 5.16 -3.43
CA PHE A 23 4.02 5.85 -4.56
C PHE A 23 2.88 6.76 -4.10
N GLN A 24 2.47 7.68 -4.97
CA GLN A 24 1.30 8.52 -4.76
C GLN A 24 0.08 7.80 -5.36
N SER A 25 -0.89 7.43 -4.53
CA SER A 25 -2.18 6.94 -5.02
C SER A 25 -3.03 8.12 -5.47
N ARG A 26 -3.66 8.01 -6.65
CA ARG A 26 -4.60 9.01 -7.17
C ARG A 26 -5.94 8.87 -6.50
N LYS A 27 -6.36 7.63 -6.19
CA LYS A 27 -7.64 7.33 -5.52
C LYS A 27 -7.67 7.82 -4.08
N VAL A 28 -6.68 7.40 -3.29
CA VAL A 28 -6.61 7.77 -1.87
C VAL A 28 -5.95 9.15 -1.66
N ARG A 29 -5.48 9.78 -2.74
CA ARG A 29 -4.85 11.12 -2.78
C ARG A 29 -3.74 11.32 -1.75
N ARG A 30 -3.08 10.24 -1.36
CA ARG A 30 -2.00 10.22 -0.36
C ARG A 30 -0.84 9.35 -0.80
N ARG A 31 0.29 9.56 -0.13
CA ARG A 31 1.45 8.69 -0.27
C ARG A 31 1.15 7.35 0.42
N VAL A 32 1.35 6.27 -0.33
CA VAL A 32 1.18 4.90 0.15
C VAL A 32 2.55 4.24 0.19
N ALA A 33 2.84 3.56 1.30
CA ALA A 33 4.03 2.75 1.47
C ALA A 33 3.60 1.28 1.62
N VAL A 34 4.21 0.40 0.84
CA VAL A 34 3.97 -1.05 0.88
C VAL A 34 5.27 -1.78 1.15
N PHE A 35 5.17 -2.91 1.83
CA PHE A 35 6.29 -3.61 2.46
C PHE A 35 6.49 -5.02 1.89
N SER A 36 5.80 -5.37 0.80
CA SER A 36 5.99 -6.60 0.05
C SER A 36 5.55 -6.44 -1.42
N ASN A 37 6.01 -7.34 -2.28
CA ASN A 37 5.56 -7.38 -3.68
C ASN A 37 4.07 -7.74 -3.78
N LEU A 38 3.58 -8.62 -2.92
CA LEU A 38 2.16 -8.98 -2.86
C LEU A 38 1.28 -7.75 -2.57
N GLU A 39 1.67 -6.92 -1.60
CA GLU A 39 0.95 -5.67 -1.31
C GLU A 39 1.02 -4.69 -2.47
N TYR A 40 2.18 -4.60 -3.15
CA TYR A 40 2.37 -3.73 -4.30
C TYR A 40 1.47 -4.12 -5.47
N GLU A 41 1.48 -5.39 -5.88
CA GLU A 41 0.65 -5.92 -6.97
C GLU A 41 -0.84 -5.79 -6.66
N ASN A 42 -1.23 -6.06 -5.41
CA ASN A 42 -2.61 -5.90 -4.97
C ASN A 42 -3.07 -4.43 -5.11
N ILE A 43 -2.27 -3.47 -4.63
CA ILE A 43 -2.64 -2.06 -4.74
C ILE A 43 -2.66 -1.58 -6.19
N LEU A 44 -1.76 -2.04 -7.05
CA LEU A 44 -1.84 -1.72 -8.48
C LEU A 44 -3.16 -2.18 -9.09
N THR A 45 -3.61 -3.39 -8.74
CA THR A 45 -4.90 -3.92 -9.22
C THR A 45 -6.07 -3.05 -8.74
N LEU A 46 -6.04 -2.62 -7.48
CA LEU A 46 -7.05 -1.71 -6.92
C LEU A 46 -7.01 -0.32 -7.57
N GLU A 47 -5.82 0.23 -7.81
CA GLU A 47 -5.64 1.55 -8.42
C GLU A 47 -6.09 1.56 -9.89
N MET A 48 -5.92 0.45 -10.60
CA MET A 48 -6.32 0.34 -12.01
C MET A 48 -7.80 -0.02 -12.22
N ASN A 49 -8.49 -0.55 -11.20
CA ASN A 49 -9.89 -0.93 -11.33
C ASN A 49 -10.81 0.32 -11.26
N PRO A 50 -11.54 0.71 -12.32
CA PRO A 50 -12.40 1.90 -12.28
C PRO A 50 -13.62 1.78 -11.34
N GLU A 51 -13.99 0.59 -10.89
CA GLU A 51 -15.13 0.36 -9.99
C GLU A 51 -14.81 0.64 -8.50
N ILE A 52 -13.53 0.87 -8.19
CA ILE A 52 -13.04 1.12 -6.83
C ILE A 52 -12.75 2.61 -6.67
N GLU A 53 -13.33 3.26 -5.66
CA GLU A 53 -13.16 4.70 -5.37
C GLU A 53 -12.12 4.95 -4.26
#